data_AF-A0A2T2Q058-F1
#
_entry.id   AF-A0A2T2Q058-F1
#
_cell.length_a   1.000
_cell.length_b   1.000
_cell.length_c   1.000
_cell.angle_alpha   90.00
_cell.angle_beta   90.00
_cell.angle_gamma   90.00
#
_symmetry.space_group_name_H-M   'P 1'
#
loop_
_entity.id
_entity.type
_entity.pdbx_description
1 polymer ?
#
loop_
_entity_poly.entity_id
_entity_poly.type
_entity_poly.pdbx_seq_one_letter_code
_entity_poly.pdbx_strand_id
1 'polypeptide(L)'
;MIVSPLIEITDLRIRFHGDDGRITHAVDGVDLSVANGATLGLVGESGCGKSVTSLAIMGLLPKQSAEISGAIRFDGFDLLKTPDQMLRDLRGNRLAMIFQEPMTSLNPSFTIGDQIIETILRHRGGSRKSARERAVELLRRVHIPSPERRIDEYPHKLSGGMRQRVMIAMALACDPRLLIADEPTTALDVTLQAQILELMRELKAASGAAIILITHDLGVVAEVCDEVAVMYAGEIVERAPVDELFSAPQHPYTVGLLGSIPRLDHRAEQLATIEGMVPNMAQPPDGCRFAARCPFVLDACTKTPPPLIEVSQNHLSRCIRAPLERLVS
;
A
#
# COMPACT_ATOMS: atom_id res chain seq x y z
N MET A 1 -24.33 13.09 -1.45
CA MET A 1 -23.45 13.61 -0.38
C MET A 1 -22.03 13.41 -0.86
N ILE A 2 -21.22 14.46 -0.91
CA ILE A 2 -19.78 14.33 -1.23
C ILE A 2 -19.17 13.63 -0.03
N VAL A 3 -18.80 12.35 -0.18
CA VAL A 3 -18.15 11.59 0.88
C VAL A 3 -16.75 12.15 1.04
N SER A 4 -16.49 12.86 2.14
CA SER A 4 -15.16 13.38 2.43
C SER A 4 -14.16 12.22 2.56
N PRO A 5 -12.96 12.33 1.97
CA PRO A 5 -11.97 11.27 2.08
C PRO A 5 -11.52 11.10 3.54
N LEU A 6 -11.26 9.85 3.95
CA LEU A 6 -10.66 9.58 5.25
C LEU A 6 -9.18 9.95 5.25
N ILE A 7 -8.49 9.64 4.16
CA ILE A 7 -7.12 10.07 3.92
C ILE A 7 -7.03 10.78 2.57
N GLU A 8 -6.34 11.92 2.57
CA GLU A 8 -6.09 12.75 1.40
C GLU A 8 -4.61 13.14 1.39
N ILE A 9 -3.95 12.87 0.27
CA ILE A 9 -2.56 13.17 -0.01
C ILE A 9 -2.56 14.19 -1.15
N THR A 10 -1.86 15.29 -0.97
CA THR A 10 -1.80 16.39 -1.95
C THR A 10 -0.36 16.80 -2.21
N ASP A 11 0.03 16.81 -3.49
CA ASP A 11 1.37 17.15 -4.00
C ASP A 11 2.49 16.54 -3.13
N LEU A 12 2.35 15.27 -2.74
CA LEU A 12 3.34 14.61 -1.89
C LEU A 12 4.63 14.43 -2.68
N ARG A 13 5.72 14.98 -2.15
CA ARG A 13 7.07 14.82 -2.70
C ARG A 13 8.01 14.37 -1.60
N ILE A 14 8.78 13.33 -1.89
CA ILE A 14 9.73 12.72 -0.96
C ILE A 14 11.06 12.54 -1.66
N ARG A 15 12.08 13.19 -1.13
CA ARG A 15 13.46 13.11 -1.60
C ARG A 15 14.34 12.49 -0.51
N PHE A 16 15.25 11.63 -0.91
CA PHE A 16 16.27 11.09 -0.01
C PHE A 16 17.64 11.68 -0.34
N HIS A 17 18.30 12.20 0.68
CA HIS A 17 19.67 12.67 0.63
C HIS A 17 20.60 11.51 0.98
N GLY A 18 21.33 11.01 -0.02
CA GLY A 18 22.29 9.92 0.14
C GLY A 18 23.61 10.40 0.72
N ASP A 19 24.34 9.49 1.38
CA ASP A 19 25.68 9.76 1.92
C ASP A 19 26.70 10.09 0.81
N ASP A 20 26.42 9.66 -0.42
CA ASP A 20 27.19 9.97 -1.63
C ASP A 20 26.89 11.37 -2.21
N GLY A 21 26.04 12.15 -1.53
CA GLY A 21 25.62 13.49 -1.93
C GLY A 21 24.55 13.51 -3.03
N ARG A 22 24.06 12.36 -3.49
CA ARG A 22 22.98 12.30 -4.49
C ARG A 22 21.62 12.47 -3.82
N ILE A 23 20.71 13.14 -4.53
CA ILE A 23 19.32 13.30 -4.10
C ILE A 23 18.45 12.37 -4.96
N THR A 24 17.75 11.44 -4.32
CA THR A 24 16.83 10.52 -5.02
C THR A 24 15.38 10.96 -4.85
N HIS A 25 14.67 11.16 -5.96
CA HIS A 25 13.26 11.55 -5.99
C HIS A 25 12.35 10.32 -5.91
N ALA A 26 12.09 9.83 -4.70
CA ALA A 26 11.35 8.59 -4.48
C ALA A 26 9.84 8.73 -4.72
N VAL A 27 9.27 9.89 -4.40
CA VAL A 27 7.87 10.25 -4.65
C VAL A 27 7.83 11.69 -5.14
N ASP A 28 7.06 11.99 -6.17
CA ASP A 28 7.09 13.32 -6.79
C ASP A 28 5.72 13.73 -7.35
N GLY A 29 5.01 14.58 -6.61
CA GLY A 29 3.72 15.13 -7.03
C GLY A 29 2.60 14.09 -7.00
N VAL A 30 2.56 13.28 -5.93
CA VAL A 30 1.52 12.27 -5.74
C VAL A 30 0.30 12.89 -5.06
N ASP A 31 -0.83 12.81 -5.75
CA ASP A 31 -2.17 13.10 -5.23
C ASP A 31 -2.96 11.79 -5.13
N LEU A 32 -3.44 11.47 -3.92
CA LEU A 32 -4.19 10.25 -3.65
C LEU A 32 -5.25 10.51 -2.58
N SER A 33 -6.36 9.79 -2.65
CA SER A 33 -7.41 9.89 -1.64
C SER A 33 -8.11 8.55 -1.45
N VAL A 34 -8.51 8.23 -0.23
CA VAL A 34 -9.29 7.03 0.08
C VAL A 34 -10.48 7.42 0.94
N ALA A 35 -11.67 7.09 0.48
CA ALA A 35 -12.90 7.30 1.24
C ALA A 35 -13.00 6.34 2.43
N ASN A 36 -13.85 6.69 3.40
CA ASN A 36 -14.12 5.80 4.52
C ASN A 36 -14.75 4.49 4.01
N GLY A 37 -14.29 3.35 4.51
CA GLY A 37 -14.77 2.04 4.08
C GLY A 37 -14.39 1.66 2.64
N ALA A 38 -13.51 2.39 1.96
CA ALA A 38 -13.01 2.05 0.63
C ALA A 38 -11.63 1.37 0.71
N THR A 39 -11.33 0.54 -0.29
CA THR A 39 -10.04 -0.12 -0.49
C THR A 39 -9.38 0.44 -1.74
N LEU A 40 -8.22 1.09 -1.56
CA LEU A 40 -7.36 1.53 -2.65
C LEU A 40 -6.20 0.53 -2.84
N GLY A 41 -6.05 0.00 -4.05
CA GLY A 41 -4.85 -0.72 -4.46
C GLY A 41 -3.79 0.26 -4.95
N LEU A 42 -2.60 0.27 -4.35
CA LEU A 42 -1.43 1.00 -4.85
C LEU A 42 -0.44 0.01 -5.45
N VAL A 43 -0.30 0.03 -6.78
CA VAL A 43 0.40 -1.01 -7.54
C VAL A 43 1.53 -0.41 -8.38
N GLY A 44 2.50 -1.24 -8.77
CA GLY A 44 3.62 -0.83 -9.62
C GLY A 44 4.87 -1.65 -9.37
N GLU A 45 5.91 -1.46 -10.18
CA GLU A 45 7.19 -2.15 -10.07
C GLU A 45 7.92 -1.85 -8.74
N SER A 46 8.85 -2.71 -8.34
CA SER A 46 9.67 -2.48 -7.15
C SER A 46 10.42 -1.14 -7.24
N GLY A 47 10.53 -0.43 -6.12
CA GLY A 47 11.21 0.86 -6.06
C GLY A 47 10.46 2.06 -6.67
N CYS A 48 9.20 1.90 -7.11
CA CYS A 48 8.44 3.02 -7.69
C CYS A 48 7.87 4.03 -6.67
N GLY A 49 8.03 3.80 -5.36
CA GLY A 49 7.63 4.74 -4.29
C GLY A 49 6.43 4.31 -3.42
N LYS A 50 5.86 3.12 -3.62
CA LYS A 50 4.68 2.62 -2.86
C LYS A 50 4.93 2.55 -1.35
N SER A 51 5.96 1.81 -0.94
CA SER A 51 6.33 1.67 0.48
C SER A 51 6.85 2.98 1.08
N VAL A 52 7.47 3.84 0.27
CA VAL A 52 7.88 5.18 0.72
C VAL A 52 6.64 6.04 1.03
N THR A 53 5.59 5.93 0.22
CA THR A 53 4.30 6.60 0.43
C THR A 53 3.61 6.08 1.70
N SER A 54 3.57 4.77 1.93
CA SER A 54 2.99 4.20 3.17
C SER A 54 3.73 4.65 4.42
N LEU A 55 5.07 4.61 4.40
CA LEU A 55 5.90 5.07 5.50
C LEU A 55 5.74 6.58 5.75
N ALA A 56 5.51 7.38 4.71
CA ALA A 56 5.23 8.80 4.87
C ALA A 56 3.88 9.04 5.58
N ILE A 57 2.83 8.32 5.21
CA ILE A 57 1.53 8.38 5.89
C ILE A 57 1.71 8.01 7.37
N MET A 58 2.48 6.96 7.63
CA MET A 58 2.75 6.52 8.99
C MET A 58 3.75 7.44 9.72
N GLY A 59 4.44 8.37 9.05
CA GLY A 59 5.49 9.21 9.63
C GLY A 59 6.70 8.41 10.14
N LEU A 60 7.07 7.35 9.43
CA LEU A 60 8.14 6.41 9.75
C LEU A 60 9.39 6.59 8.89
N LEU A 61 9.40 7.56 7.98
CA LEU A 61 10.58 7.87 7.16
C LEU A 61 11.74 8.43 8.03
N PRO A 62 13.00 8.12 7.67
CA PRO A 62 14.17 8.57 8.42
C PRO A 62 14.31 10.09 8.35
N LYS A 63 14.10 10.77 9.47
CA LYS A 63 14.10 12.24 9.56
C LYS A 63 15.42 12.90 9.15
N GLN A 64 16.54 12.14 9.17
CA GLN A 64 17.87 12.65 8.84
C GLN A 64 18.13 12.73 7.35
N SER A 65 17.53 11.84 6.55
CA SER A 65 17.81 11.73 5.12
C SER A 65 16.58 11.96 4.24
N ALA A 66 15.37 11.89 4.78
CA ALA A 66 14.13 12.13 4.04
C ALA A 66 13.67 13.59 4.14
N GLU A 67 13.56 14.25 3.00
CA GLU A 67 12.88 15.54 2.83
C GLU A 67 11.47 15.30 2.29
N ILE A 68 10.46 15.79 2.99
CA ILE A 68 9.05 15.57 2.67
C ILE A 68 8.35 16.92 2.50
N SER A 69 7.58 17.07 1.43
CA SER A 69 6.70 18.24 1.19
C SER A 69 5.34 17.80 0.63
N GLY A 70 4.39 18.73 0.59
CA GLY A 70 2.97 18.45 0.32
C GLY A 70 2.15 18.38 1.60
N ALA A 71 1.05 17.63 1.57
CA ALA A 71 0.19 17.39 2.73
C ALA A 71 -0.33 15.96 2.77
N ILE A 72 -0.46 15.41 3.98
CA ILE A 72 -1.14 14.14 4.23
C ILE A 72 -2.18 14.39 5.31
N ARG A 73 -3.46 14.41 4.94
CA ARG A 73 -4.57 14.66 5.85
C ARG A 73 -5.29 13.36 6.16
N PHE A 74 -5.36 13.00 7.44
CA PHE A 74 -6.13 11.86 7.91
C PHE A 74 -7.20 12.34 8.89
N ASP A 75 -8.48 12.13 8.57
CA ASP A 75 -9.62 12.50 9.42
C ASP A 75 -9.54 13.98 9.90
N GLY A 76 -9.05 14.87 9.01
CA GLY A 76 -8.83 16.29 9.29
C GLY A 76 -7.46 16.66 9.90
N PHE A 77 -6.65 15.69 10.33
CA PHE A 77 -5.30 15.93 10.87
C PHE A 77 -4.24 15.93 9.77
N ASP A 78 -3.48 17.02 9.63
CA ASP A 78 -2.29 17.06 8.77
C ASP A 78 -1.14 16.30 9.46
N LEU A 79 -0.90 15.06 9.05
CA LEU A 79 0.04 14.14 9.68
C LEU A 79 1.49 14.62 9.59
N LEU A 80 1.85 15.41 8.57
CA LEU A 80 3.20 15.95 8.42
C LEU A 80 3.50 17.07 9.43
N LYS A 81 2.46 17.75 9.93
CA LYS A 81 2.56 18.83 10.92
C LYS A 81 2.17 18.40 12.33
N THR A 82 1.65 17.18 12.46
CA THR A 82 1.20 16.64 13.75
C THR A 82 2.41 16.30 14.62
N PRO A 83 2.46 16.77 15.89
CA PRO A 83 3.56 16.44 16.80
C PRO A 83 3.71 14.94 17.04
N ASP A 84 4.95 14.47 17.26
CA ASP A 84 5.26 13.05 17.47
C ASP A 84 4.42 12.39 18.59
N GLN A 85 4.04 13.13 19.63
CA GLN A 85 3.17 12.63 20.71
C GLN A 85 1.76 12.27 20.20
N MET A 86 1.18 13.13 19.36
CA MET A 86 -0.14 12.87 18.78
C MET A 86 -0.06 11.78 17.71
N LEU A 87 1.01 11.74 16.91
CA LEU A 87 1.26 10.63 15.97
C LEU A 87 1.36 9.29 16.72
N ARG A 88 2.02 9.26 17.87
CA ARG A 88 2.07 8.09 18.75
C ARG A 88 0.67 7.62 19.18
N ASP A 89 -0.26 8.52 19.45
CA ASP A 89 -1.61 8.17 19.91
C ASP A 89 -2.53 7.72 18.75
N LEU A 90 -2.24 8.19 17.53
CA LEU A 90 -2.90 7.75 16.30
C LEU A 90 -2.41 6.36 15.85
N ARG A 91 -1.10 6.11 15.86
CA ARG A 91 -0.49 4.83 15.45
C ARG A 91 -0.84 3.70 16.42
N GLY A 92 -1.24 2.55 15.87
CA GLY A 92 -1.68 1.38 16.64
C GLY A 92 -3.12 1.48 17.15
N ASN A 93 -3.79 2.62 16.95
CA ASN A 93 -5.17 2.86 17.37
C ASN A 93 -6.07 3.21 16.19
N ARG A 94 -5.78 4.33 15.52
CA ARG A 94 -6.55 4.87 14.40
C ARG A 94 -5.90 4.58 13.05
N LEU A 95 -4.57 4.53 13.04
CA LEU A 95 -3.72 4.16 11.92
C LEU A 95 -2.98 2.86 12.26
N ALA A 96 -3.09 1.86 11.40
CA ALA A 96 -2.33 0.61 11.55
C ALA A 96 -1.64 0.25 10.24
N MET A 97 -0.54 -0.48 10.36
CA MET A 97 0.22 -0.97 9.22
C MET A 97 0.57 -2.46 9.39
N ILE A 98 0.39 -3.22 8.32
CA ILE A 98 0.95 -4.57 8.15
C ILE A 98 2.21 -4.39 7.30
N PHE A 99 3.37 -4.68 7.87
CA PHE A 99 4.66 -4.51 7.20
C PHE A 99 4.99 -5.72 6.30
N GLN A 100 5.79 -5.48 5.26
CA GLN A 100 6.22 -6.51 4.30
C GLN A 100 6.98 -7.67 4.95
N GLU A 101 7.79 -7.40 5.98
CA GLU A 101 8.57 -8.43 6.68
C GLU A 101 8.10 -8.67 8.13
N PRO A 102 7.37 -9.77 8.40
CA PRO A 102 6.91 -10.09 9.76
C PRO A 102 8.07 -10.40 10.73
N MET A 103 9.22 -10.83 10.19
CA MET A 103 10.38 -11.28 10.98
C MET A 103 11.05 -10.13 11.75
N THR A 104 11.01 -8.91 11.20
CA THR A 104 11.57 -7.71 11.82
C THR A 104 10.54 -6.97 12.67
N SER A 105 9.25 -7.28 12.50
CA SER A 105 8.15 -6.55 13.12
C SER A 105 7.81 -7.01 14.54
N LEU A 106 8.08 -8.28 14.89
CA LEU A 106 7.86 -8.80 16.25
C LEU A 106 9.15 -8.72 17.07
N ASN A 107 9.05 -8.17 18.27
CA ASN A 107 10.18 -8.15 19.20
C ASN A 107 10.42 -9.56 19.77
N PRO A 108 11.61 -10.17 19.53
CA PRO A 108 11.87 -11.55 19.94
C PRO A 108 12.04 -11.72 21.46
N SER A 109 12.20 -10.62 22.21
CA SER A 109 12.37 -10.61 23.67
C SER A 109 11.06 -10.71 24.44
N PHE A 110 9.91 -10.56 23.77
CA PHE A 110 8.58 -10.61 24.39
C PHE A 110 7.74 -11.75 23.80
N THR A 111 6.77 -12.23 24.57
CA THR A 111 5.78 -13.17 24.04
C THR A 111 4.90 -12.48 22.99
N ILE A 112 4.23 -13.26 22.14
CA ILE A 112 3.28 -12.68 21.19
C ILE A 112 2.09 -12.01 21.91
N GLY A 113 1.69 -12.56 23.05
CA GLY A 113 0.61 -12.02 23.87
C GLY A 113 0.98 -10.68 24.48
N ASP A 114 2.18 -10.54 25.02
CA ASP A 114 2.63 -9.29 25.64
C ASP A 114 2.53 -8.11 24.67
N GLN A 115 2.95 -8.31 23.42
CA GLN A 115 2.97 -7.26 22.39
C GLN A 115 1.54 -6.84 21.97
N ILE A 116 0.62 -7.79 21.84
CA ILE A 116 -0.79 -7.50 21.53
C ILE A 116 -1.47 -6.82 22.74
N ILE A 117 -1.26 -7.36 23.94
CA ILE A 117 -1.84 -6.85 25.19
C ILE A 117 -1.36 -5.42 25.47
N GLU A 118 -0.08 -5.13 25.27
CA GLU A 118 0.49 -3.79 25.43
C GLU A 118 -0.23 -2.78 24.53
N THR A 119 -0.41 -3.12 23.25
CA THR A 119 -1.10 -2.29 22.27
C THR A 119 -2.53 -1.97 22.72
N ILE A 120 -3.27 -2.99 23.17
CA ILE A 120 -4.65 -2.83 23.68
C ILE A 120 -4.67 -1.95 24.93
N LEU A 121 -3.83 -2.24 25.93
CA LEU A 121 -3.80 -1.48 27.18
C LEU A 121 -3.43 -0.01 26.96
N ARG A 122 -2.48 0.25 26.06
CA ARG A 122 -2.04 1.60 25.71
C ARG A 122 -3.16 2.44 25.13
N HIS A 123 -3.96 1.88 24.24
CA HIS A 123 -4.91 2.66 23.43
C HIS A 123 -6.37 2.53 23.86
N ARG A 124 -6.74 1.42 24.51
CA ARG A 124 -8.11 1.12 24.95
C ARG A 124 -8.23 1.03 26.48
N GLY A 125 -7.11 0.96 27.20
CA GLY A 125 -7.10 0.82 28.66
C GLY A 125 -7.66 -0.52 29.14
N GLY A 126 -8.23 -0.52 30.35
CA GLY A 126 -8.83 -1.70 30.97
C GLY A 126 -7.84 -2.57 31.74
N SER A 127 -8.27 -3.78 32.07
CA SER A 127 -7.46 -4.72 32.86
C SER A 127 -6.58 -5.58 31.97
N ARG A 128 -5.43 -6.03 32.49
CA ARG A 128 -4.57 -6.99 31.79
C ARG A 128 -5.31 -8.29 31.45
N LYS A 129 -6.26 -8.70 32.30
CA LYS A 129 -7.09 -9.90 32.07
C LYS A 129 -8.00 -9.72 30.85
N SER A 130 -8.76 -8.63 30.79
CA SER A 130 -9.63 -8.34 29.64
C SER A 130 -8.85 -8.12 28.34
N ALA A 131 -7.69 -7.47 28.42
CA ALA A 131 -6.81 -7.30 27.26
C ALA A 131 -6.27 -8.64 26.75
N ARG A 132 -5.94 -9.58 27.66
CA ARG A 132 -5.53 -10.94 27.30
C ARG A 132 -6.65 -11.73 26.65
N GLU A 133 -7.88 -11.64 27.16
CA GLU A 133 -9.06 -12.29 26.57
C GLU A 133 -9.29 -11.80 25.13
N ARG A 134 -9.20 -10.48 24.91
CA ARG A 134 -9.27 -9.88 23.56
C ARG A 134 -8.10 -10.32 22.68
N ALA A 135 -6.88 -10.38 23.20
CA ALA A 135 -5.72 -10.87 22.45
C ALA A 135 -5.92 -12.32 21.98
N VAL A 136 -6.45 -13.21 22.84
CA VAL A 136 -6.79 -14.59 22.45
C VAL A 136 -7.88 -14.62 21.37
N GLU A 137 -8.90 -13.77 21.48
CA GLU A 137 -9.96 -13.65 20.47
C GLU A 137 -9.38 -13.21 19.11
N LEU A 138 -8.51 -12.20 19.09
CA LEU A 138 -7.83 -11.73 17.89
C LEU A 138 -6.96 -12.84 17.27
N LEU A 139 -6.18 -13.55 18.08
CA LEU A 139 -5.40 -14.71 17.64
C LEU A 139 -6.29 -15.81 17.05
N ARG A 140 -7.49 -16.02 17.59
CA ARG A 140 -8.47 -16.96 17.03
C ARG A 140 -8.99 -16.50 15.67
N ARG A 141 -9.30 -15.20 15.53
CA ARG A 141 -9.76 -14.59 14.26
C ARG A 141 -8.72 -14.70 13.15
N VAL A 142 -7.44 -14.52 13.45
CA VAL A 142 -6.34 -14.76 12.50
C VAL A 142 -5.95 -16.24 12.36
N HIS A 143 -6.80 -17.15 12.85
CA HIS A 143 -6.60 -18.61 12.79
C HIS A 143 -5.28 -19.13 13.39
N ILE A 144 -4.78 -18.54 14.46
CA ILE A 144 -3.65 -19.13 15.21
C ILE A 144 -4.14 -20.40 15.92
N PRO A 145 -3.51 -21.56 15.70
CA PRO A 145 -3.95 -22.80 16.34
C PRO A 145 -3.64 -22.80 17.83
N SER A 146 -4.60 -23.24 18.66
CA SER A 146 -4.49 -23.23 20.12
C SER A 146 -4.07 -21.85 20.69
N PRO A 147 -4.82 -20.77 20.37
CA PRO A 147 -4.41 -19.41 20.71
C PRO A 147 -4.21 -19.19 22.21
N GLU A 148 -4.97 -19.89 23.06
CA GLU A 148 -4.87 -19.86 24.52
C GLU A 148 -3.51 -20.34 25.03
N ARG A 149 -2.88 -21.27 24.30
CA ARG A 149 -1.53 -21.77 24.60
C ARG A 149 -0.47 -20.91 23.95
N ARG A 150 -0.68 -20.55 22.68
CA ARG A 150 0.34 -19.85 21.88
C ARG A 150 0.55 -18.40 22.28
N ILE A 151 -0.42 -17.78 22.93
CA ILE A 151 -0.29 -16.40 23.43
C ILE A 151 0.95 -16.20 24.32
N ASP A 152 1.40 -17.25 25.02
CA ASP A 152 2.60 -17.23 25.88
C ASP A 152 3.88 -17.71 25.15
N GLU A 153 3.78 -18.04 23.86
CA GLU A 153 4.93 -18.41 23.04
C GLU A 153 5.66 -17.14 22.54
N TYR A 154 6.98 -17.26 22.38
CA TYR A 154 7.81 -16.23 21.76
C TYR A 154 7.78 -16.33 20.23
N PRO A 155 8.03 -15.24 19.49
CA PRO A 155 8.02 -15.24 18.03
C PRO A 155 8.85 -16.36 17.40
N HIS A 156 10.03 -16.67 17.96
CA HIS A 156 10.92 -17.70 17.43
C HIS A 156 10.35 -19.13 17.46
N LYS A 157 9.27 -19.38 18.22
CA LYS A 157 8.56 -20.67 18.28
C LYS A 157 7.46 -20.82 17.21
N LEU A 158 7.19 -19.76 16.44
CA LEU A 158 6.15 -19.72 15.41
C LEU A 158 6.75 -19.86 14.00
N SER A 159 5.98 -20.47 13.09
CA SER A 159 6.26 -20.43 11.64
C SER A 159 6.14 -19.02 11.09
N GLY A 160 6.70 -18.75 9.90
CA GLY A 160 6.60 -17.45 9.24
C GLY A 160 5.15 -16.96 9.10
N GLY A 161 4.27 -17.82 8.56
CA GLY A 161 2.85 -17.49 8.42
C GLY A 161 2.13 -17.26 9.75
N MET A 162 2.51 -17.96 10.82
CA MET A 162 1.98 -17.68 12.17
C MET A 162 2.44 -16.32 12.69
N ARG A 163 3.71 -15.92 12.47
CA ARG A 163 4.19 -14.59 12.86
C ARG A 163 3.46 -13.48 12.12
N GLN A 164 3.21 -13.68 10.84
CA GLN A 164 2.43 -12.75 10.02
C GLN A 164 1.00 -12.59 10.53
N ARG A 165 0.32 -13.71 10.84
CA ARG A 165 -1.00 -13.67 11.49
C ARG A 165 -0.99 -12.93 12.82
N VAL A 166 0.04 -13.13 13.65
CA VAL A 166 0.22 -12.37 14.90
C VAL A 166 0.40 -10.88 14.63
N MET A 167 1.23 -10.51 13.65
CA MET A 167 1.42 -9.11 13.24
C MET A 167 0.11 -8.49 12.77
N ILE A 168 -0.69 -9.24 12.00
CA ILE A 168 -2.01 -8.80 11.56
C ILE A 168 -2.94 -8.65 12.77
N ALA A 169 -3.00 -9.63 13.68
CA ALA A 169 -3.79 -9.52 14.92
C ALA A 169 -3.44 -8.27 15.72
N MET A 170 -2.15 -7.94 15.81
CA MET A 170 -1.64 -6.76 16.50
C MET A 170 -2.06 -5.45 15.79
N ALA A 171 -1.95 -5.39 14.46
CA ALA A 171 -2.39 -4.23 13.67
C ALA A 171 -3.90 -3.96 13.84
N LEU A 172 -4.68 -5.01 14.05
CA LEU A 172 -6.14 -4.96 14.18
C LEU A 172 -6.61 -4.82 15.62
N ALA A 173 -5.71 -4.88 16.59
CA ALA A 173 -6.06 -5.03 18.00
C ALA A 173 -6.94 -3.89 18.53
N CYS A 174 -6.84 -2.71 17.90
CA CYS A 174 -7.59 -1.52 18.25
C CYS A 174 -8.57 -1.08 17.16
N ASP A 175 -8.99 -1.95 16.22
CA ASP A 175 -10.00 -1.63 15.20
C ASP A 175 -9.70 -0.30 14.47
N PRO A 176 -8.56 -0.23 13.74
CA PRO A 176 -8.08 1.00 13.11
C PRO A 176 -9.06 1.50 12.05
N ARG A 177 -9.08 2.83 11.84
CA ARG A 177 -9.87 3.45 10.78
C ARG A 177 -9.17 3.44 9.42
N LEU A 178 -7.85 3.46 9.41
CA LEU A 178 -7.03 3.23 8.23
C LEU A 178 -6.08 2.07 8.49
N LEU A 179 -6.14 1.06 7.62
CA LEU A 179 -5.19 -0.04 7.58
C LEU A 179 -4.35 0.09 6.29
N ILE A 180 -3.05 0.23 6.45
CA ILE A 180 -2.11 0.14 5.32
C ILE A 180 -1.50 -1.26 5.33
N ALA A 181 -1.53 -1.94 4.19
CA ALA A 181 -0.98 -3.26 4.08
C ALA A 181 0.07 -3.30 2.98
N ASP A 182 1.33 -3.39 3.38
CA ASP A 182 2.47 -3.39 2.48
C ASP A 182 2.90 -4.81 2.17
N GLU A 183 2.53 -5.28 0.98
CA GLU A 183 2.79 -6.63 0.51
C GLU A 183 2.37 -7.73 1.53
N PRO A 184 1.12 -7.69 2.03
CA PRO A 184 0.69 -8.51 3.16
C PRO A 184 0.54 -9.99 2.83
N THR A 185 0.76 -10.40 1.59
CA THR A 185 0.66 -11.78 1.10
C THR A 185 1.93 -12.27 0.42
N THR A 186 2.97 -11.44 0.33
CA THR A 186 4.25 -11.84 -0.28
C THR A 186 4.86 -13.02 0.49
N ALA A 187 5.41 -13.99 -0.25
CA ALA A 187 6.03 -15.21 0.26
C ALA A 187 5.09 -16.15 1.06
N LEU A 188 3.77 -16.01 0.89
CA LEU A 188 2.79 -16.95 1.41
C LEU A 188 2.30 -17.93 0.33
N ASP A 189 1.84 -19.11 0.75
CA ASP A 189 1.10 -20.01 -0.14
C ASP A 189 -0.30 -19.45 -0.47
N VAL A 190 -0.88 -19.93 -1.56
CA VAL A 190 -2.19 -19.47 -2.07
C VAL A 190 -3.30 -19.61 -1.03
N THR A 191 -3.26 -20.64 -0.18
CA THR A 191 -4.28 -20.87 0.85
C THR A 191 -4.17 -19.82 1.95
N LEU A 192 -2.94 -19.49 2.37
CA LEU A 192 -2.68 -18.45 3.36
C LEU A 192 -3.01 -17.06 2.82
N GLN A 193 -2.66 -16.76 1.57
CA GLN A 193 -3.02 -15.51 0.91
C GLN A 193 -4.54 -15.28 0.96
N ALA A 194 -5.33 -16.25 0.51
CA ALA A 194 -6.80 -16.15 0.54
C ALA A 194 -7.35 -15.86 1.94
N GLN A 195 -6.78 -16.50 2.98
CA GLN A 195 -7.19 -16.27 4.37
C GLN A 195 -6.86 -14.86 4.88
N ILE A 196 -5.72 -14.28 4.47
CA ILE A 196 -5.38 -12.90 4.84
C ILE A 196 -6.32 -11.91 4.15
N LEU A 197 -6.61 -12.12 2.86
CA LEU A 197 -7.52 -11.26 2.11
C LEU A 197 -8.94 -11.31 2.66
N GLU A 198 -9.42 -12.50 3.05
CA GLU A 198 -10.74 -12.64 3.65
C GLU A 198 -10.83 -11.91 4.99
N LEU A 199 -9.82 -12.05 5.84
CA LEU A 199 -9.76 -11.30 7.10
C LEU A 199 -9.81 -9.78 6.87
N MET A 200 -9.12 -9.27 5.85
CA MET A 200 -9.17 -7.86 5.47
C MET A 200 -10.57 -7.42 5.05
N ARG A 201 -11.30 -8.25 4.30
CA ARG A 201 -12.71 -7.99 3.95
C ARG A 201 -13.60 -7.97 5.18
N GLU A 202 -13.46 -8.95 6.07
CA GLU A 202 -14.23 -9.01 7.32
C GLU A 202 -14.03 -7.75 8.17
N LEU A 203 -12.79 -7.23 8.23
CA LEU A 203 -12.49 -5.99 8.95
C LEU A 203 -13.14 -4.79 8.30
N LYS A 204 -12.98 -4.63 6.99
CA LYS A 204 -13.65 -3.56 6.21
C LYS A 204 -15.15 -3.57 6.50
N ALA A 205 -15.78 -4.74 6.46
CA ALA A 205 -17.21 -4.91 6.70
C ALA A 205 -17.62 -4.62 8.16
N ALA A 206 -16.81 -5.03 9.14
CA ALA A 206 -17.14 -4.89 10.55
C ALA A 206 -16.88 -3.49 11.13
N SER A 207 -15.79 -2.82 10.72
CA SER A 207 -15.36 -1.53 11.30
C SER A 207 -15.52 -0.34 10.37
N GLY A 208 -15.84 -0.57 9.09
CA GLY A 208 -15.85 0.49 8.08
C GLY A 208 -14.46 1.07 7.82
N ALA A 209 -13.39 0.32 8.11
CA ALA A 209 -12.02 0.77 7.89
C ALA A 209 -11.75 1.04 6.40
N ALA A 210 -11.01 2.11 6.11
CA ALA A 210 -10.38 2.26 4.81
C ALA A 210 -9.10 1.42 4.75
N ILE A 211 -8.80 0.89 3.57
CA ILE A 211 -7.63 0.04 3.34
C ILE A 211 -6.81 0.62 2.20
N ILE A 212 -5.49 0.77 2.42
CA ILE A 212 -4.53 0.96 1.34
C ILE A 212 -3.77 -0.35 1.21
N LEU A 213 -4.01 -1.08 0.12
CA LEU A 213 -3.32 -2.32 -0.19
C LEU A 213 -2.18 -2.03 -1.17
N ILE A 214 -0.95 -2.23 -0.74
CA ILE A 214 0.22 -2.19 -1.61
C ILE A 214 0.55 -3.63 -1.97
N THR A 215 0.55 -3.93 -3.26
CA THR A 215 0.91 -5.25 -3.77
C THR A 215 1.38 -5.14 -5.22
N HIS A 216 2.16 -6.13 -5.64
CA HIS A 216 2.49 -6.34 -7.04
C HIS A 216 1.59 -7.41 -7.70
N ASP A 217 0.76 -8.10 -6.91
CA ASP A 217 -0.22 -9.09 -7.41
C ASP A 217 -1.51 -8.38 -7.83
N LEU A 218 -1.67 -8.19 -9.15
CA LEU A 218 -2.87 -7.59 -9.73
C LEU A 218 -4.11 -8.50 -9.62
N GLY A 219 -3.95 -9.81 -9.49
CA GLY A 219 -5.07 -10.72 -9.25
C GLY A 219 -5.73 -10.46 -7.90
N VAL A 220 -4.92 -10.22 -6.86
CA VAL A 220 -5.41 -9.79 -5.55
C VAL A 220 -6.16 -8.48 -5.65
N VAL A 221 -5.58 -7.50 -6.36
CA VAL A 221 -6.18 -6.16 -6.51
C VAL A 221 -7.56 -6.23 -7.15
N ALA A 222 -7.72 -7.05 -8.20
CA ALA A 222 -9.01 -7.29 -8.85
C ALA A 222 -10.06 -7.89 -7.89
N GLU A 223 -9.64 -8.58 -6.83
CA GLU A 223 -10.53 -9.30 -5.92
C GLU A 223 -10.96 -8.48 -4.68
N VAL A 224 -10.17 -7.48 -4.27
CA VAL A 224 -10.38 -6.78 -2.97
C VAL A 224 -10.45 -5.26 -3.03
N CYS A 225 -9.97 -4.64 -4.10
CA CYS A 225 -9.89 -3.19 -4.22
C CYS A 225 -11.14 -2.61 -4.89
N ASP A 226 -11.57 -1.42 -4.46
CA ASP A 226 -12.62 -0.67 -5.15
C ASP A 226 -12.01 0.21 -6.26
N GLU A 227 -10.85 0.80 -5.97
CA GLU A 227 -10.05 1.62 -6.89
C GLU A 227 -8.60 1.14 -6.92
N VAL A 228 -7.91 1.45 -8.02
CA VAL A 228 -6.49 1.17 -8.20
C VAL A 228 -5.77 2.44 -8.62
N ALA A 229 -4.64 2.73 -7.98
CA ALA A 229 -3.67 3.72 -8.41
C ALA A 229 -2.37 3.02 -8.83
N VAL A 230 -1.99 3.19 -10.09
CA VAL A 230 -0.77 2.65 -10.68
C VAL A 230 0.33 3.68 -10.53
N MET A 231 1.41 3.30 -9.84
CA MET A 231 2.55 4.14 -9.56
C MET A 231 3.77 3.69 -10.39
N TYR A 232 4.39 4.65 -11.07
CA TYR A 232 5.61 4.42 -11.82
C TYR A 232 6.64 5.51 -11.52
N ALA A 233 7.83 5.08 -11.11
CA ALA A 233 8.99 5.96 -10.88
C ALA A 233 8.65 7.23 -10.05
N GLY A 234 7.90 7.11 -8.96
CA GLY A 234 7.58 8.21 -8.07
C GLY A 234 6.27 8.96 -8.38
N GLU A 235 5.59 8.65 -9.47
CA GLU A 235 4.34 9.33 -9.89
C GLU A 235 3.17 8.36 -9.98
N ILE A 236 1.95 8.84 -9.72
CA ILE A 236 0.74 8.14 -10.16
C ILE A 236 0.57 8.37 -11.65
N VAL A 237 0.60 7.29 -12.41
CA VAL A 237 0.47 7.31 -13.87
C VAL A 237 -0.93 6.96 -14.35
N GLU A 238 -1.71 6.25 -13.54
CA GLU A 238 -3.11 5.94 -13.82
C GLU A 238 -3.86 5.68 -12.52
N ARG A 239 -5.13 6.09 -12.45
CA ARG A 239 -6.01 5.79 -11.33
C ARG A 239 -7.44 5.62 -11.84
N ALA A 240 -8.10 4.53 -11.47
CA ALA A 240 -9.49 4.29 -11.88
C ALA A 240 -10.19 3.31 -10.92
N PRO A 241 -11.53 3.19 -10.98
CA PRO A 241 -12.23 2.02 -10.46
C PRO A 241 -11.60 0.73 -10.98
N VAL A 242 -11.55 -0.31 -10.15
CA VAL A 242 -10.84 -1.56 -10.50
C VAL A 242 -11.33 -2.16 -11.81
N ASP A 243 -12.64 -2.23 -12.02
CA ASP A 243 -13.22 -2.82 -13.24
C ASP A 243 -12.86 -2.02 -14.50
N GLU A 244 -12.78 -0.70 -14.38
CA GLU A 244 -12.45 0.18 -15.50
C GLU A 244 -10.97 0.11 -15.86
N LEU A 245 -10.08 0.08 -14.86
CA LEU A 245 -8.63 -0.06 -15.08
C LEU A 245 -8.29 -1.38 -15.80
N PHE A 246 -8.92 -2.48 -15.40
CA PHE A 246 -8.66 -3.80 -15.97
C PHE A 246 -9.28 -3.98 -17.36
N SER A 247 -10.43 -3.35 -17.63
CA SER A 247 -11.13 -3.47 -18.92
C SER A 247 -10.63 -2.49 -19.98
N ALA A 248 -10.21 -1.29 -19.57
CA ALA A 248 -9.83 -0.22 -20.49
C ALA A 248 -8.63 0.60 -19.98
N PRO A 249 -7.45 -0.01 -19.76
CA PRO A 249 -6.26 0.69 -19.29
C PRO A 249 -5.79 1.77 -20.27
N GLN A 250 -5.40 2.93 -19.74
CA GLN A 250 -5.17 4.16 -20.51
C GLN A 250 -3.69 4.58 -20.56
N HIS A 251 -2.86 4.11 -19.64
CA HIS A 251 -1.43 4.38 -19.65
C HIS A 251 -0.67 3.17 -20.22
N PRO A 252 0.26 3.35 -21.19
CA PRO A 252 1.03 2.24 -21.77
C PRO A 252 1.77 1.34 -20.76
N TYR A 253 2.21 1.91 -19.64
CA TYR A 253 2.76 1.13 -18.52
C TYR A 253 1.73 0.19 -17.90
N THR A 254 0.51 0.67 -17.62
CA THR A 254 -0.58 -0.15 -17.07
C THR A 254 -1.00 -1.24 -18.03
N VAL A 255 -1.08 -0.93 -19.33
CA VAL A 255 -1.30 -1.93 -20.40
C VAL A 255 -0.24 -3.03 -20.32
N GLY A 256 1.04 -2.65 -20.25
CA GLY A 256 2.14 -3.60 -20.08
C GLY A 256 2.02 -4.43 -18.81
N LEU A 257 1.72 -3.79 -17.66
CA LEU A 257 1.60 -4.43 -16.36
C LEU A 257 0.48 -5.49 -16.34
N LEU A 258 -0.69 -5.16 -16.91
CA LEU A 258 -1.80 -6.09 -17.08
C LEU A 258 -1.49 -7.20 -18.09
N GLY A 259 -0.78 -6.86 -19.18
CA GLY A 259 -0.33 -7.82 -20.19
C GLY A 259 0.69 -8.84 -19.67
N SER A 260 1.44 -8.50 -18.62
CA SER A 260 2.36 -9.41 -17.94
C SER A 260 1.67 -10.43 -17.02
N ILE A 261 0.36 -10.29 -16.76
CA ILE A 261 -0.40 -11.24 -15.93
C ILE A 261 -0.61 -12.55 -16.72
N PRO A 262 -0.24 -13.72 -16.17
CA PRO A 262 -0.53 -15.01 -16.81
C PRO A 262 -2.04 -15.21 -16.98
N ARG A 263 -2.48 -15.41 -18.22
CA ARG A 263 -3.87 -15.77 -18.55
C ARG A 263 -4.05 -17.29 -18.51
N LEU A 264 -4.97 -17.79 -17.69
CA LEU A 264 -5.22 -19.24 -17.53
C LEU A 264 -5.82 -19.88 -18.80
N ASP A 265 -6.51 -19.08 -19.59
CA ASP A 265 -7.21 -19.40 -20.84
C ASP A 265 -6.28 -19.36 -22.08
N HIS A 266 -5.10 -18.75 -21.95
CA HIS A 266 -4.13 -18.65 -23.04
C HIS A 266 -2.72 -19.06 -22.57
N ARG A 267 -2.27 -20.24 -23.01
CA ARG A 267 -0.83 -20.59 -22.97
C ARG A 267 -0.07 -19.75 -24.00
N ALA A 268 0.27 -18.52 -23.63
CA ALA A 268 1.27 -17.76 -24.38
C ALA A 268 2.63 -18.47 -24.23
N GLU A 269 3.35 -18.69 -25.34
CA GLU A 269 4.70 -19.30 -25.30
C GLU A 269 5.72 -18.40 -24.56
N GLN A 270 5.46 -17.09 -24.48
CA GLN A 270 6.22 -16.11 -23.72
C GLN A 270 5.26 -15.09 -23.08
N LEU A 271 5.46 -14.79 -21.80
CA LEU A 271 4.75 -13.71 -21.11
C LEU A 271 5.26 -12.37 -21.64
N ALA A 272 4.36 -11.44 -21.93
CA ALA A 272 4.74 -10.09 -22.31
C ALA A 272 5.50 -9.43 -21.15
N THR A 273 6.71 -8.95 -21.42
CA THR A 273 7.54 -8.23 -20.44
C THR A 273 7.65 -6.76 -20.83
N ILE A 274 7.70 -5.88 -19.82
CA ILE A 274 7.96 -4.47 -20.06
C ILE A 274 9.48 -4.28 -20.19
N GLU A 275 9.96 -4.16 -21.42
CA GLU A 275 11.39 -4.02 -21.71
C GLU A 275 12.03 -2.78 -21.07
N GLY A 276 13.35 -2.83 -20.89
CA GLY A 276 14.14 -1.74 -20.31
C GLY A 276 14.15 -1.69 -18.79
N MET A 277 14.70 -0.59 -18.25
CA MET A 277 14.89 -0.39 -16.81
C MET A 277 14.11 0.85 -16.34
N VAL A 278 13.60 0.81 -15.10
CA VAL A 278 13.06 2.00 -14.44
C VAL A 278 14.12 3.11 -14.45
N PRO A 279 13.77 4.37 -14.77
CA PRO A 279 14.73 5.46 -14.80
C PRO A 279 15.38 5.67 -13.44
N ASN A 280 16.64 6.13 -13.47
CA ASN A 280 17.34 6.50 -12.25
C ASN A 280 16.74 7.79 -11.66
N MET A 281 16.07 7.67 -10.52
CA MET A 281 15.40 8.79 -9.88
C MET A 281 16.34 9.77 -9.14
N ALA A 282 17.66 9.55 -9.18
CA ALA A 282 18.62 10.59 -8.85
C ALA A 282 18.79 11.64 -9.97
N GLN A 283 18.36 11.30 -11.19
CA GLN A 283 18.35 12.16 -12.37
C GLN A 283 17.04 11.90 -13.13
N PRO A 284 15.89 12.39 -12.61
CA PRO A 284 14.60 12.15 -13.23
C PRO A 284 14.57 12.67 -14.68
N PRO A 285 13.92 11.97 -15.61
CA PRO A 285 13.73 12.47 -16.97
C PRO A 285 12.95 13.79 -17.00
N ASP A 286 13.29 14.67 -17.95
CA ASP A 286 12.60 15.97 -18.14
C ASP A 286 11.13 15.81 -18.59
N GLY A 287 10.80 14.66 -19.20
CA GLY A 287 9.49 14.35 -19.74
C GLY A 287 8.72 13.27 -18.96
N CYS A 288 7.89 12.52 -19.67
CA CYS A 288 7.27 11.30 -19.16
C CYS A 288 8.33 10.30 -18.69
N ARG A 289 8.25 9.87 -17.43
CA ARG A 289 9.20 8.91 -16.83
C ARG A 289 9.21 7.56 -17.54
N PHE A 290 8.11 7.19 -18.20
CA PHE A 290 7.99 5.94 -18.94
C PHE A 290 8.44 6.05 -20.41
N ALA A 291 8.80 7.24 -20.92
CA ALA A 291 9.08 7.47 -22.34
C ALA A 291 10.13 6.51 -22.92
N ALA A 292 11.20 6.20 -22.17
CA ALA A 292 12.27 5.31 -22.63
C ALA A 292 11.86 3.83 -22.80
N ARG A 293 10.74 3.42 -22.19
CA ARG A 293 10.19 2.05 -22.24
C ARG A 293 8.84 2.00 -22.97
N CYS A 294 8.31 3.15 -23.38
CA CYS A 294 7.00 3.26 -23.97
C CYS A 294 7.05 2.89 -25.45
N PRO A 295 6.33 1.84 -25.91
CA PRO A 295 6.29 1.48 -27.33
C PRO A 295 5.56 2.52 -28.19
N PHE A 296 4.87 3.47 -27.55
CA PHE A 296 4.07 4.51 -28.18
C PHE A 296 4.66 5.92 -27.95
N VAL A 297 5.95 6.01 -27.62
CA VAL A 297 6.63 7.28 -27.35
C VAL A 297 6.52 8.26 -28.53
N LEU A 298 6.38 9.55 -28.21
CA LEU A 298 6.39 10.67 -29.17
C LEU A 298 7.46 11.67 -28.72
N ASP A 299 7.91 12.54 -29.62
CA ASP A 299 8.87 13.61 -29.29
C ASP A 299 8.38 14.55 -28.18
N ALA A 300 7.07 14.72 -28.02
CA ALA A 300 6.49 15.50 -26.93
C ALA A 300 6.66 14.81 -25.56
N CYS A 301 6.71 13.48 -25.53
CA CYS A 301 6.85 12.71 -24.29
C CYS A 301 8.18 12.97 -23.58
N THR A 302 9.24 13.36 -24.30
CA THR A 302 10.58 13.52 -23.72
C THR A 302 10.87 14.96 -23.28
N LYS A 303 10.00 15.92 -23.63
CA LYS A 303 10.22 17.35 -23.41
C LYS A 303 9.55 17.91 -22.16
N THR A 304 8.41 17.35 -21.77
CA THR A 304 7.62 17.87 -20.64
C THR A 304 6.84 16.74 -19.99
N PRO A 305 6.73 16.67 -18.65
CA PRO A 305 5.97 15.63 -17.99
C PRO A 305 4.48 15.80 -18.30
N PRO A 306 3.78 14.73 -18.75
CA PRO A 306 2.34 14.81 -18.95
C PRO A 306 1.60 15.12 -17.63
N PRO A 307 0.55 15.96 -17.67
CA PRO A 307 -0.33 16.12 -16.53
C PRO A 307 -1.16 14.84 -16.31
N LEU A 308 -1.61 14.61 -15.07
CA LEU A 308 -2.61 13.61 -14.76
C LEU A 308 -3.99 14.20 -15.12
N ILE A 309 -4.64 13.67 -16.15
CA ILE A 309 -5.93 14.18 -16.67
C ILE A 309 -7.04 13.15 -16.51
N GLU A 310 -8.27 13.60 -16.35
CA GLU A 310 -9.46 12.74 -16.36
C GLU A 310 -9.84 12.41 -17.81
N VAL A 311 -9.85 11.11 -18.14
CA VAL A 311 -10.08 10.60 -19.50
C VAL A 311 -11.47 9.98 -19.65
N SER A 312 -12.04 9.53 -18.54
CA SER A 312 -13.43 9.10 -18.34
C SER A 312 -13.79 9.27 -16.86
N GLN A 313 -15.05 9.05 -16.49
CA GLN A 313 -15.55 9.31 -15.15
C GLN A 313 -14.73 8.58 -14.06
N ASN A 314 -14.03 9.34 -13.20
CA ASN A 314 -13.13 8.82 -12.16
C ASN A 314 -11.92 8.03 -12.70
N HIS A 315 -11.59 8.15 -13.98
CA HIS A 315 -10.43 7.53 -14.60
C HIS A 315 -9.42 8.61 -14.98
N LEU A 316 -8.28 8.59 -14.31
CA LEU A 316 -7.17 9.51 -14.50
C LEU A 316 -6.01 8.81 -15.21
N SER A 317 -5.39 9.46 -16.19
CA SER A 317 -4.19 8.95 -16.85
C SER A 317 -3.15 10.06 -17.07
N ARG A 318 -1.88 9.74 -16.83
CA ARG A 318 -0.73 10.62 -17.05
C ARG A 318 -0.08 10.35 -18.40
N CYS A 319 -0.87 10.38 -19.47
CA CYS A 319 -0.39 10.07 -20.81
C CYS A 319 -0.92 11.08 -21.83
N ILE A 320 -0.03 11.63 -22.67
CA ILE A 320 -0.43 12.53 -23.77
C ILE A 320 -1.26 11.83 -24.86
N ARG A 321 -1.25 10.49 -24.88
CA ARG A 321 -2.04 9.68 -25.82
C ARG A 321 -3.39 9.25 -25.25
N ALA A 322 -3.68 9.56 -23.99
CA ALA A 322 -4.97 9.19 -23.42
C ALA A 322 -6.06 10.19 -23.87
N PRO A 323 -7.29 9.73 -24.18
CA PRO A 323 -7.74 8.33 -24.13
C PRO A 323 -7.12 7.47 -25.24
N LEU A 324 -6.62 6.28 -24.88
CA LEU A 324 -6.10 5.31 -25.85
C LEU A 324 -7.29 4.69 -26.60
N GLU A 325 -7.56 5.15 -27.82
CA GLU A 325 -8.50 4.48 -28.72
C GLU A 325 -7.95 3.10 -29.09
N ARG A 326 -8.31 2.08 -28.28
CA ARG A 326 -7.93 0.64 -28.37
C ARG A 326 -6.60 0.37 -29.07
N LEU A 327 -5.50 0.62 -28.36
CA LEU A 327 -4.15 0.21 -28.77
C LEU A 327 -3.82 -1.26 -28.48
N VAL A 328 -4.83 -2.08 -28.19
CA VAL A 328 -4.69 -3.51 -27.93
C VAL A 328 -5.84 -4.26 -28.61
N SER A 329 -5.71 -4.43 -29.93
CA SER A 329 -6.39 -5.49 -30.69
C SER A 329 -5.41 -6.61 -30.94
#